data_AF-A0A2P6UYV7-F1
#
_entry.id   AF-A0A2P6UYV7-F1
#
_cell.length_a   1.000
_cell.length_b   1.000
_cell.length_c   1.000
_cell.angle_alpha   90.00
_cell.angle_beta   90.00
_cell.angle_gamma   90.00
#
_symmetry.space_group_name_H-M   'P 1'
#
loop_
_entity.id
_entity.type
_entity.pdbx_description
1 polymer ?
#
loop_
_entity_poly.entity_id
_entity_poly.type
_entity_poly.pdbx_seq_one_letter_code
_entity_poly.pdbx_strand_id
1 'polypeptide(L)'
;MGPESWSDPWKGSAATHRLATLPAYVDLVYLSFMYPDATYTGGVTWAGTGIQFSSDPAVVKGAVALLKQRNPRTKVLVAVGGATYTAWDKLNAASIKRFVDEFGLDGVDIDYEPSSAGCSFPPAVPAVRCSIDAEFTRVVTALRSAFPAPRYLLTSAVWSIGAYGQGAWVNSQPQGDHTGQSVNMLSAFGDQLDILNVMSYDAGPTYKPKEALDAYRSLFKGRILMGVEVPPES
;
A
#
# COMPACT_ATOMS: atom_id res chain seq x y z
N MET A 1 4.68 -4.84 -7.41
CA MET A 1 4.58 -3.50 -8.02
C MET A 1 3.67 -3.58 -9.24
N GLY A 2 2.59 -2.80 -9.23
CA GLY A 2 1.73 -2.58 -10.40
C GLY A 2 2.24 -1.38 -11.22
N PRO A 3 1.59 -1.04 -12.35
CA PRO A 3 1.93 0.16 -13.10
C PRO A 3 1.57 1.42 -12.30
N GLU A 4 2.53 2.34 -12.17
CA GLU A 4 2.26 3.71 -11.72
C GLU A 4 1.30 4.38 -12.72
N SER A 5 0.16 4.87 -12.25
CA SER A 5 -0.90 5.35 -13.16
C SER A 5 -0.42 6.49 -14.04
N TRP A 6 0.40 7.41 -13.51
CA TRP A 6 0.94 8.53 -14.28
C TRP A 6 1.96 8.13 -15.35
N SER A 7 2.60 6.97 -15.22
CA SER A 7 3.62 6.49 -16.16
C SER A 7 3.05 5.52 -17.21
N ASP A 8 1.83 5.03 -17.02
CA ASP A 8 1.23 4.05 -17.92
C ASP A 8 0.95 4.69 -19.30
N PRO A 9 1.49 4.13 -20.40
CA PRO A 9 1.32 4.69 -21.73
C PRO A 9 -0.15 4.65 -22.19
N TRP A 10 -0.58 5.71 -22.87
CA TRP A 10 -1.96 5.80 -23.35
C TRP A 10 -2.34 4.63 -24.26
N LYS A 11 -3.55 4.11 -24.05
CA LYS A 11 -4.21 3.11 -24.90
C LYS A 11 -5.65 3.53 -25.17
N GLY A 12 -6.06 3.42 -26.42
CA GLY A 12 -7.45 3.67 -26.83
C GLY A 12 -8.41 2.51 -26.61
N SER A 13 -7.95 1.35 -26.11
CA SER A 13 -8.81 0.19 -25.87
C SER A 13 -8.38 -0.63 -24.67
N ALA A 14 -9.35 -1.22 -23.97
CA ALA A 14 -9.12 -2.07 -22.81
C ALA A 14 -8.22 -3.29 -23.14
N ALA A 15 -8.44 -3.92 -24.29
CA ALA A 15 -7.74 -5.15 -24.67
C ALA A 15 -6.23 -4.94 -24.92
N THR A 16 -5.83 -3.73 -25.28
CA THR A 16 -4.42 -3.38 -25.53
C THR A 16 -3.75 -2.71 -24.32
N HIS A 17 -4.47 -2.53 -23.22
CA HIS A 17 -3.93 -2.02 -21.97
C HIS A 17 -3.09 -3.09 -21.26
N ARG A 18 -1.95 -2.68 -20.69
CA ARG A 18 -1.06 -3.57 -19.93
C ARG A 18 -1.77 -4.39 -18.86
N LEU A 19 -2.74 -3.81 -18.14
CA LEU A 19 -3.54 -4.51 -17.14
C LEU A 19 -4.21 -5.75 -17.76
N ALA A 20 -4.83 -5.59 -18.93
CA ALA A 20 -5.50 -6.68 -19.63
C ALA A 20 -4.53 -7.71 -20.22
N THR A 21 -3.21 -7.46 -20.26
CA THR A 21 -2.20 -8.37 -20.82
C THR A 21 -1.28 -8.99 -19.78
N LEU A 22 -1.50 -8.74 -18.49
CA LEU A 22 -0.71 -9.35 -17.42
C LEU A 22 -0.78 -10.89 -17.43
N PRO A 23 0.37 -11.57 -17.23
CA PRO A 23 0.41 -13.03 -17.25
C PRO A 23 -0.22 -13.64 -15.99
N ALA A 24 -0.67 -14.90 -16.08
CA ALA A 24 -1.44 -15.58 -15.04
C ALA A 24 -0.67 -15.89 -13.75
N TYR A 25 0.66 -15.66 -13.72
CA TYR A 25 1.48 -15.78 -12.53
C TYR A 25 1.50 -14.51 -11.67
N VAL A 26 0.87 -13.42 -12.12
CA VAL A 26 0.73 -12.19 -11.32
C VAL A 26 -0.49 -12.32 -10.42
N ASP A 27 -0.28 -12.45 -9.12
CA ASP A 27 -1.35 -12.64 -8.14
C ASP A 27 -1.96 -11.33 -7.64
N LEU A 28 -1.17 -10.25 -7.53
CA LEU A 28 -1.58 -8.95 -6.99
C LEU A 28 -1.14 -7.83 -7.93
N VAL A 29 -2.03 -6.87 -8.17
CA VAL A 29 -1.80 -5.65 -8.94
C VAL A 29 -2.28 -4.47 -8.12
N TYR A 30 -1.48 -3.41 -8.04
CA TYR A 30 -1.82 -2.19 -7.33
C TYR A 30 -1.93 -1.05 -8.35
N LEU A 31 -3.04 -0.30 -8.30
CA LEU A 31 -3.25 0.90 -9.10
C LEU A 31 -2.83 2.10 -8.26
N SER A 32 -1.69 2.70 -8.59
CA SER A 32 -1.05 3.77 -7.81
C SER A 32 -1.20 5.13 -8.49
N PHE A 33 -1.60 6.23 -7.83
CA PHE A 33 -2.12 6.33 -6.46
C PHE A 33 -3.46 7.09 -6.43
N MET A 34 -4.25 6.80 -5.40
CA MET A 34 -5.48 7.53 -5.06
C MET A 34 -5.25 8.44 -3.85
N TYR A 35 -5.88 9.61 -3.82
CA TYR A 35 -5.82 10.52 -2.68
C TYR A 35 -6.45 9.89 -1.42
N PRO A 36 -5.83 10.01 -0.23
CA PRO A 36 -6.47 9.65 1.03
C PRO A 36 -7.78 10.43 1.27
N ASP A 37 -7.80 11.72 0.94
CA ASP A 37 -8.93 12.64 1.10
C ASP A 37 -9.78 12.79 -0.16
N ALA A 38 -9.76 11.77 -1.03
CA ALA A 38 -10.47 11.77 -2.32
C ALA A 38 -11.92 12.27 -2.20
N THR A 39 -12.33 13.11 -3.14
CA THR A 39 -13.68 13.71 -3.21
C THR A 39 -14.59 13.01 -4.24
N TYR A 40 -14.13 11.89 -4.80
CA TYR A 40 -14.86 11.08 -5.77
C TYR A 40 -16.29 10.69 -5.32
N THR A 41 -17.25 11.00 -6.20
CA THR A 41 -18.69 10.83 -5.94
C THR A 41 -19.32 9.68 -6.73
N GLY A 42 -18.60 9.04 -7.65
CA GLY A 42 -19.11 7.93 -8.47
C GLY A 42 -18.93 8.15 -9.98
N GLY A 43 -19.23 7.12 -10.76
CA GLY A 43 -19.13 7.15 -12.22
C GLY A 43 -17.72 6.87 -12.74
N VAL A 44 -17.62 6.60 -14.04
CA VAL A 44 -16.35 6.17 -14.66
C VAL A 44 -15.52 7.40 -15.02
N THR A 45 -14.88 8.02 -14.01
CA THR A 45 -14.10 9.26 -14.10
C THR A 45 -12.91 9.27 -13.14
N TRP A 46 -11.88 10.06 -13.44
CA TRP A 46 -10.76 10.35 -12.53
C TRP A 46 -11.02 11.54 -11.59
N ALA A 47 -12.08 12.32 -11.84
CA ALA A 47 -12.37 13.53 -11.07
C ALA A 47 -12.44 13.24 -9.56
N GLY A 48 -11.61 13.94 -8.78
CA GLY A 48 -11.56 13.82 -7.32
C GLY A 48 -10.95 12.52 -6.80
N THR A 49 -10.36 11.68 -7.65
CA THR A 49 -9.72 10.41 -7.23
C THR A 49 -8.23 10.59 -6.92
N GLY A 50 -7.51 11.39 -7.71
CA GLY A 50 -6.04 11.44 -7.71
C GLY A 50 -5.38 10.44 -8.65
N ILE A 51 -6.14 9.52 -9.25
CA ILE A 51 -5.62 8.59 -10.26
C ILE A 51 -5.25 9.37 -11.53
N GLN A 52 -4.07 9.07 -12.08
CA GLN A 52 -3.46 9.83 -13.18
C GLN A 52 -3.20 9.00 -14.44
N PHE A 53 -3.93 7.91 -14.64
CA PHE A 53 -3.84 7.15 -15.89
C PHE A 53 -4.01 8.06 -17.10
N SER A 54 -3.09 7.94 -18.05
CA SER A 54 -3.20 8.64 -19.32
C SER A 54 -4.40 8.13 -20.13
N SER A 55 -4.69 6.83 -20.06
CA SER A 55 -5.85 6.19 -20.68
C SER A 55 -7.16 6.62 -20.02
N ASP A 56 -8.24 6.64 -20.81
CA ASP A 56 -9.57 7.00 -20.31
C ASP A 56 -10.06 6.07 -19.18
N PRO A 57 -10.83 6.57 -18.21
CA PRO A 57 -11.39 5.78 -17.12
C PRO A 57 -12.11 4.50 -17.57
N ALA A 58 -12.87 4.56 -18.66
CA ALA A 58 -13.57 3.41 -19.21
C ALA A 58 -12.63 2.34 -19.77
N VAL A 59 -11.50 2.77 -20.34
CA VAL A 59 -10.47 1.86 -20.88
C VAL A 59 -9.78 1.10 -19.74
N VAL A 60 -9.40 1.80 -18.66
CA VAL A 60 -8.77 1.17 -17.48
C VAL A 60 -9.74 0.22 -16.79
N LYS A 61 -10.99 0.65 -16.55
CA LYS A 61 -12.04 -0.20 -15.97
C LYS A 61 -12.27 -1.47 -16.79
N GLY A 62 -12.38 -1.33 -18.12
CA GLY A 62 -12.50 -2.46 -19.04
C GLY A 62 -11.28 -3.39 -18.97
N ALA A 63 -10.07 -2.83 -18.84
CA ALA A 63 -8.85 -3.61 -18.77
C ALA A 63 -8.76 -4.45 -17.49
N VAL A 64 -9.19 -3.88 -16.35
CA VAL A 64 -9.34 -4.64 -15.08
C VAL A 64 -10.33 -5.79 -15.26
N ALA A 65 -11.48 -5.55 -15.90
CA ALA A 65 -12.47 -6.61 -16.14
C ALA A 65 -11.90 -7.74 -17.02
N LEU A 66 -11.21 -7.39 -18.11
CA LEU A 66 -10.54 -8.37 -18.99
C LEU A 66 -9.44 -9.16 -18.27
N LEU A 67 -8.64 -8.49 -17.43
CA LEU A 67 -7.64 -9.14 -16.59
C LEU A 67 -8.28 -10.19 -15.69
N LYS A 68 -9.33 -9.83 -14.96
CA LYS A 68 -10.02 -10.74 -14.03
C LYS A 68 -10.75 -11.87 -14.76
N GLN A 69 -11.23 -11.64 -15.98
CA GLN A 69 -11.80 -12.70 -16.82
C GLN A 69 -10.74 -13.74 -17.22
N ARG A 70 -9.56 -13.29 -17.67
CA ARG A 70 -8.48 -14.20 -18.10
C ARG A 70 -7.77 -14.86 -16.93
N ASN A 71 -7.55 -14.10 -15.85
CA ASN A 71 -6.80 -14.50 -14.67
C ASN A 71 -7.66 -14.27 -13.40
N PRO A 72 -8.68 -15.11 -13.13
CA PRO A 72 -9.62 -14.89 -12.02
C PRO A 72 -8.98 -14.94 -10.62
N ARG A 73 -7.74 -15.41 -10.51
CA ARG A 73 -6.96 -15.41 -9.26
C ARG A 73 -6.25 -14.08 -8.99
N THR A 74 -5.97 -13.29 -10.02
CA THR A 74 -5.30 -11.99 -9.87
C THR A 74 -6.23 -11.03 -9.15
N LYS A 75 -5.74 -10.41 -8.08
CA LYS A 75 -6.44 -9.36 -7.34
C LYS A 75 -5.90 -8.00 -7.75
N VAL A 76 -6.80 -7.05 -7.92
CA VAL A 76 -6.46 -5.66 -8.26
C VAL A 76 -6.88 -4.76 -7.11
N LEU A 77 -5.94 -4.05 -6.50
CA LEU A 77 -6.17 -3.12 -5.41
C LEU A 77 -5.85 -1.70 -5.89
N VAL A 78 -6.40 -0.70 -5.22
CA VAL A 78 -5.93 0.68 -5.36
C VAL A 78 -4.96 0.99 -4.23
N ALA A 79 -3.79 1.55 -4.55
CA ALA A 79 -2.88 2.06 -3.54
C ALA A 79 -3.25 3.51 -3.21
N VAL A 80 -3.44 3.80 -1.93
CA VAL A 80 -3.83 5.11 -1.43
C VAL A 80 -2.62 5.74 -0.75
N GLY A 81 -2.33 6.99 -1.08
CA GLY A 81 -1.17 7.70 -0.53
C GLY A 81 0.03 7.68 -1.48
N GLY A 82 1.11 7.07 -1.00
CA GLY A 82 2.46 7.19 -1.56
C GLY A 82 3.13 8.49 -1.09
N ALA A 83 4.36 8.69 -1.50
CA ALA A 83 5.22 9.81 -1.07
C ALA A 83 4.61 11.23 -1.18
N THR A 84 3.61 11.45 -2.05
CA THR A 84 3.09 12.82 -2.33
C THR A 84 1.67 13.06 -1.82
N TYR A 85 0.87 12.03 -1.55
CA TYR A 85 -0.52 12.20 -1.12
C TYR A 85 -0.65 11.93 0.38
N THR A 86 -0.46 12.99 1.17
CA THR A 86 -0.25 12.88 2.63
C THR A 86 -1.44 13.32 3.49
N ALA A 87 -2.58 13.66 2.89
CA ALA A 87 -3.78 14.16 3.58
C ALA A 87 -4.57 13.06 4.35
N TRP A 88 -3.87 12.22 5.09
CA TRP A 88 -4.42 11.09 5.84
C TRP A 88 -5.31 11.53 7.01
N ASP A 89 -5.09 12.72 7.57
CA ASP A 89 -5.94 13.35 8.58
C ASP A 89 -7.40 13.50 8.10
N LYS A 90 -7.59 13.65 6.80
CA LYS A 90 -8.89 13.79 6.11
C LYS A 90 -9.31 12.54 5.34
N LEU A 91 -8.77 11.37 5.70
CA LEU A 91 -9.09 10.09 5.05
C LEU A 91 -10.59 9.94 4.77
N ASN A 92 -10.94 9.76 3.50
CA ASN A 92 -12.30 9.56 3.04
C ASN A 92 -12.51 8.11 2.55
N ALA A 93 -12.61 7.19 3.51
CA ALA A 93 -12.76 5.76 3.23
C ALA A 93 -14.00 5.44 2.37
N ALA A 94 -15.09 6.21 2.50
CA ALA A 94 -16.29 6.03 1.70
C ALA A 94 -16.07 6.37 0.21
N SER A 95 -15.29 7.41 -0.07
CA SER A 95 -14.91 7.79 -1.43
C SER A 95 -14.03 6.73 -2.09
N ILE A 96 -13.03 6.24 -1.35
CA ILE A 96 -12.16 5.14 -1.79
C ILE A 96 -12.99 3.88 -2.06
N LYS A 97 -13.93 3.54 -1.18
CA LYS A 97 -14.83 2.39 -1.34
C LYS A 97 -15.69 2.50 -2.60
N ARG A 98 -16.23 3.68 -2.90
CA ARG A 98 -16.97 3.92 -4.15
C ARG A 98 -16.10 3.65 -5.37
N PHE A 99 -14.84 4.08 -5.36
CA PHE A 99 -13.92 3.84 -6.47
C PHE A 99 -13.62 2.35 -6.64
N VAL A 100 -13.30 1.65 -5.55
CA VAL A 100 -13.06 0.19 -5.55
C VAL A 100 -14.26 -0.56 -6.15
N ASP A 101 -15.47 -0.22 -5.74
CA ASP A 101 -16.68 -0.86 -6.28
C ASP A 101 -16.94 -0.49 -7.75
N GLU A 102 -16.82 0.78 -8.13
CA GLU A 102 -17.06 1.24 -9.51
C GLU A 102 -16.10 0.58 -10.49
N PHE A 103 -14.82 0.45 -10.12
CA PHE A 103 -13.79 -0.13 -10.98
C PHE A 103 -13.63 -1.64 -10.82
N GLY A 104 -14.43 -2.28 -9.96
CA GLY A 104 -14.44 -3.73 -9.77
C GLY A 104 -13.14 -4.27 -9.13
N LEU A 105 -12.52 -3.47 -8.27
CA LEU A 105 -11.29 -3.81 -7.56
C LEU A 105 -11.58 -4.74 -6.36
N ASP A 106 -10.53 -5.36 -5.85
CA ASP A 106 -10.56 -6.37 -4.78
C ASP A 106 -10.15 -5.83 -3.42
N GLY A 107 -9.73 -4.57 -3.31
CA GLY A 107 -9.23 -4.02 -2.05
C GLY A 107 -8.45 -2.73 -2.16
N VAL A 108 -7.78 -2.39 -1.06
CA VAL A 108 -6.96 -1.19 -0.89
C VAL A 108 -5.60 -1.55 -0.31
N ASP A 109 -4.57 -0.88 -0.79
CA ASP A 109 -3.24 -0.84 -0.17
C ASP A 109 -3.03 0.52 0.50
N ILE A 110 -2.55 0.48 1.75
CA ILE A 110 -2.19 1.65 2.54
C ILE A 110 -0.72 1.94 2.31
N ASP A 111 -0.43 2.98 1.53
CA ASP A 111 0.93 3.46 1.30
C ASP A 111 1.19 4.73 2.11
N TYR A 112 1.38 4.53 3.42
CA TYR A 112 1.48 5.60 4.42
C TYR A 112 2.94 6.02 4.61
N GLU A 113 3.34 7.07 3.88
CA GLU A 113 4.69 7.61 3.84
C GLU A 113 4.76 9.04 4.39
N PRO A 114 4.66 9.23 5.73
CA PRO A 114 4.85 10.55 6.32
C PRO A 114 6.30 11.01 6.07
N SER A 115 6.60 12.31 6.11
CA SER A 115 7.99 12.77 5.92
C SER A 115 8.95 12.30 7.03
N SER A 116 8.43 12.02 8.23
CA SER A 116 9.15 11.37 9.32
C SER A 116 8.14 10.70 10.25
N ALA A 117 8.51 9.55 10.83
CA ALA A 117 7.66 8.86 11.80
C ALA A 117 7.72 9.49 13.20
N GLY A 118 8.75 10.31 13.48
CA GLY A 118 8.94 10.94 14.78
C GLY A 118 9.07 9.93 15.92
N CYS A 119 9.72 8.80 15.66
CA CYS A 119 9.85 7.72 16.63
C CYS A 119 10.92 8.02 17.69
N SER A 120 10.60 7.68 18.93
CA SER A 120 11.50 7.69 20.08
C SER A 120 11.55 6.30 20.70
N PHE A 121 12.69 5.97 21.32
CA PHE A 121 13.00 4.64 21.84
C PHE A 121 13.33 4.67 23.34
N PRO A 122 12.38 5.02 24.23
CA PRO A 122 12.59 4.95 25.67
C PRO A 122 13.06 3.56 26.15
N PRO A 123 13.84 3.50 27.24
CA PRO A 123 14.44 2.25 27.73
C PRO A 123 13.47 1.20 28.32
N ALA A 124 12.16 1.47 28.37
CA ALA A 124 11.15 0.56 28.95
C ALA A 124 10.17 0.02 27.90
N VAL A 125 9.83 -1.27 27.95
CA VAL A 125 8.98 -1.99 26.97
C VAL A 125 7.47 -1.74 27.23
N PRO A 126 6.62 -1.59 26.19
CA PRO A 126 6.98 -1.47 24.77
C PRO A 126 7.57 -0.09 24.48
N ALA A 127 8.78 -0.11 23.92
CA ALA A 127 9.72 0.99 23.94
C ALA A 127 9.61 1.95 22.75
N VAL A 128 8.83 1.64 21.72
CA VAL A 128 8.72 2.54 20.55
C VAL A 128 7.53 3.47 20.77
N ARG A 129 7.73 4.76 20.54
CA ARG A 129 6.64 5.76 20.50
C ARG A 129 6.86 6.68 19.31
N CYS A 130 5.91 6.71 18.40
CA CYS A 130 5.99 7.53 17.19
C CYS A 130 4.88 8.58 17.19
N SER A 131 5.16 9.77 16.66
CA SER A 131 4.14 10.84 16.55
C SER A 131 2.97 10.44 15.66
N ILE A 132 3.20 9.53 14.72
CA ILE A 132 2.22 9.04 13.74
C ILE A 132 1.32 7.90 14.25
N ASP A 133 1.58 7.33 15.43
CA ASP A 133 0.94 6.09 15.89
C ASP A 133 -0.59 6.17 15.88
N ALA A 134 -1.13 7.29 16.37
CA ALA A 134 -2.57 7.51 16.43
C ALA A 134 -3.20 7.64 15.04
N GLU A 135 -2.53 8.32 14.11
CA GLU A 135 -3.02 8.47 12.75
C GLU A 135 -2.96 7.15 11.98
N PHE A 136 -1.81 6.46 12.01
CA PHE A 136 -1.63 5.23 11.24
C PHE A 136 -2.60 4.14 11.71
N THR A 137 -2.80 4.02 13.02
CA THR A 137 -3.81 3.14 13.62
C THR A 137 -5.23 3.50 13.17
N ARG A 138 -5.59 4.79 13.20
CA ARG A 138 -6.90 5.26 12.74
C ARG A 138 -7.12 4.95 11.26
N VAL A 139 -6.09 5.09 10.42
CA VAL A 139 -6.15 4.78 8.99
C VAL A 139 -6.44 3.29 8.76
N VAL A 140 -5.67 2.39 9.40
CA VAL A 140 -5.86 0.94 9.28
C VAL A 140 -7.26 0.52 9.72
N THR A 141 -7.70 1.01 10.89
CA THR A 141 -9.02 0.66 11.44
C THR A 141 -10.18 1.21 10.61
N ALA A 142 -10.09 2.45 10.13
CA ALA A 142 -11.10 3.06 9.28
C ALA A 142 -11.23 2.32 7.93
N LEU A 143 -10.09 1.97 7.30
CA LEU A 143 -10.10 1.24 6.05
C LEU A 143 -10.57 -0.20 6.24
N ARG A 144 -10.15 -0.92 7.29
CA ARG A 144 -10.67 -2.27 7.54
C ARG A 144 -12.20 -2.27 7.75
N SER A 145 -12.74 -1.26 8.44
CA SER A 145 -14.18 -1.08 8.59
C SER A 145 -14.90 -0.88 7.25
N ALA A 146 -14.34 -0.06 6.35
CA ALA A 146 -14.88 0.17 5.01
C ALA A 146 -14.68 -1.03 4.05
N PHE A 147 -13.65 -1.85 4.30
CA PHE A 147 -13.21 -2.98 3.48
C PHE A 147 -13.18 -4.28 4.31
N PRO A 148 -14.35 -4.79 4.75
CA PRO A 148 -14.41 -5.96 5.60
C PRO A 148 -13.92 -7.22 4.89
N ALA A 149 -13.10 -8.00 5.61
CA ALA A 149 -12.70 -9.34 5.20
C ALA A 149 -13.90 -10.32 5.24
N PRO A 150 -13.89 -11.40 4.43
CA PRO A 150 -12.89 -11.73 3.42
C PRO A 150 -13.19 -11.10 2.05
N ARG A 151 -14.20 -10.22 1.95
CA ARG A 151 -14.64 -9.67 0.67
C ARG A 151 -13.56 -8.78 0.03
N TYR A 152 -12.92 -7.95 0.84
CA TYR A 152 -11.88 -7.04 0.39
C TYR A 152 -10.55 -7.35 1.05
N LEU A 153 -9.48 -7.24 0.27
CA LEU A 153 -8.12 -7.22 0.79
C LEU A 153 -7.80 -5.83 1.34
N LEU A 154 -7.17 -5.79 2.50
CA LEU A 154 -6.49 -4.61 3.02
C LEU A 154 -5.02 -4.94 3.20
N THR A 155 -4.18 -4.25 2.46
CA THR A 155 -2.73 -4.41 2.51
C THR A 155 -2.08 -3.11 2.94
N SER A 156 -0.80 -3.16 3.30
CA SER A 156 -0.03 -1.94 3.56
C SER A 156 1.38 -2.06 3.01
N ALA A 157 1.80 -1.04 2.28
CA ALA A 157 3.20 -0.78 2.00
C ALA A 157 3.86 -0.19 3.26
N VAL A 158 4.95 -0.82 3.69
CA VAL A 158 5.65 -0.46 4.93
C VAL A 158 7.15 -0.32 4.67
N TRP A 159 7.77 0.66 5.31
CA TRP A 159 9.18 0.99 5.14
C TRP A 159 10.13 -0.18 5.42
N SER A 160 11.23 -0.29 4.70
CA SER A 160 12.31 -1.27 4.93
C SER A 160 12.71 -1.41 6.41
N ILE A 161 12.79 -0.28 7.12
CA ILE A 161 13.23 -0.18 8.52
C ILE A 161 12.08 -0.03 9.53
N GLY A 162 10.82 -0.10 9.08
CA GLY A 162 9.64 0.18 9.89
C GLY A 162 9.43 -0.76 11.09
N ALA A 163 10.00 -1.97 11.06
CA ALA A 163 9.93 -2.94 12.15
C ALA A 163 11.15 -2.95 13.10
N TYR A 164 12.16 -2.11 12.84
CA TYR A 164 13.36 -2.01 13.66
C TYR A 164 13.16 -1.20 14.94
N GLY A 165 14.20 -1.08 15.77
CA GLY A 165 14.22 -0.23 16.96
C GLY A 165 13.58 -0.87 18.20
N GLN A 166 13.27 -2.17 18.16
CA GLN A 166 12.63 -2.89 19.27
C GLN A 166 13.14 -4.32 19.42
N GLY A 167 13.17 -4.82 20.65
CA GLY A 167 13.56 -6.20 20.97
C GLY A 167 14.95 -6.55 20.43
N ALA A 168 15.04 -7.64 19.66
CA ALA A 168 16.28 -8.08 19.01
C ALA A 168 16.77 -7.11 17.92
N TRP A 169 15.93 -6.18 17.48
CA TRP A 169 16.16 -5.30 16.33
C TRP A 169 16.48 -3.84 16.73
N VAL A 170 16.80 -3.58 18.00
CA VAL A 170 17.16 -2.24 18.50
C VAL A 170 18.37 -1.66 17.76
N ASN A 171 19.35 -2.50 17.41
CA ASN A 171 20.59 -2.07 16.76
C ASN A 171 20.63 -2.38 15.25
N SER A 172 19.52 -2.86 14.67
CA SER A 172 19.43 -3.15 13.24
C SER A 172 19.75 -1.93 12.38
N GLN A 173 20.33 -2.17 11.21
CA GLN A 173 20.80 -1.13 10.29
C GLN A 173 20.17 -1.28 8.89
N PRO A 174 20.02 -0.18 8.15
CA PRO A 174 20.24 1.20 8.60
C PRO A 174 19.15 1.65 9.60
N GLN A 175 19.39 2.80 10.22
CA GLN A 175 18.38 3.55 10.95
C GLN A 175 18.15 4.89 10.23
N GLY A 176 16.91 5.37 10.27
CA GLY A 176 16.51 6.67 9.74
C GLY A 176 15.14 7.09 10.27
N ASP A 177 14.52 8.06 9.58
CA ASP A 177 13.25 8.69 9.98
C ASP A 177 12.06 7.73 10.09
N HIS A 178 12.16 6.55 9.47
CA HIS A 178 11.11 5.52 9.48
C HIS A 178 11.43 4.34 10.40
N THR A 179 12.54 4.38 11.16
CA THR A 179 12.87 3.31 12.12
C THR A 179 11.72 3.15 13.11
N GLY A 180 11.17 1.94 13.21
CA GLY A 180 10.12 1.63 14.18
C GLY A 180 8.71 2.12 13.82
N GLN A 181 8.53 2.80 12.68
CA GLN A 181 7.25 3.37 12.24
C GLN A 181 6.08 2.37 12.28
N SER A 182 6.34 1.11 11.96
CA SER A 182 5.31 0.06 11.87
C SER A 182 5.13 -0.72 13.17
N VAL A 183 5.98 -0.52 14.18
CA VAL A 183 6.01 -1.37 15.39
C VAL A 183 4.68 -1.34 16.14
N ASN A 184 4.19 -0.15 16.47
CA ASN A 184 2.99 -0.02 17.29
C ASN A 184 1.72 -0.37 16.51
N MET A 185 1.61 0.10 15.26
CA MET A 185 0.48 -0.24 14.39
C MET A 185 0.37 -1.76 14.19
N LEU A 186 1.47 -2.45 13.86
CA LEU A 186 1.43 -3.90 13.63
C LEU A 186 1.20 -4.69 14.91
N SER A 187 1.78 -4.26 16.04
CA SER A 187 1.57 -4.94 17.33
C SER A 187 0.11 -4.92 17.78
N ALA A 188 -0.60 -3.82 17.51
CA ALA A 188 -1.97 -3.62 17.99
C ALA A 188 -3.05 -3.95 16.94
N PHE A 189 -2.76 -3.77 15.65
CA PHE A 189 -3.74 -3.84 14.56
C PHE A 189 -3.25 -4.64 13.34
N GLY A 190 -2.12 -5.36 13.47
CA GLY A 190 -1.60 -6.19 12.39
C GLY A 190 -2.58 -7.28 11.95
N ASP A 191 -3.46 -7.77 12.83
CA ASP A 191 -4.51 -8.75 12.49
C ASP A 191 -5.59 -8.18 11.55
N GLN A 192 -5.65 -6.86 11.39
CA GLN A 192 -6.53 -6.19 10.43
C GLN A 192 -5.92 -6.09 9.03
N LEU A 193 -4.69 -6.52 8.80
CA LEU A 193 -4.05 -6.50 7.48
C LEU A 193 -3.96 -7.92 6.93
N ASP A 194 -4.23 -8.08 5.63
CA ASP A 194 -4.13 -9.38 4.95
C ASP A 194 -2.69 -9.65 4.49
N ILE A 195 -2.02 -8.61 3.99
CA ILE A 195 -0.68 -8.69 3.40
C ILE A 195 0.11 -7.43 3.76
N LEU A 196 1.40 -7.59 4.06
CA LEU A 196 2.37 -6.50 4.13
C LEU A 196 3.28 -6.51 2.91
N ASN A 197 3.44 -5.35 2.28
CA ASN A 197 4.38 -5.10 1.20
C ASN A 197 5.57 -4.32 1.79
N VAL A 198 6.65 -4.99 2.17
CA VAL A 198 7.83 -4.31 2.72
C VAL A 198 8.61 -3.66 1.57
N MET A 199 8.68 -2.33 1.56
CA MET A 199 9.46 -1.54 0.61
C MET A 199 10.96 -1.77 0.85
N SER A 200 11.49 -2.88 0.31
CA SER A 200 12.83 -3.41 0.59
C SER A 200 13.88 -2.93 -0.41
N TYR A 201 13.65 -1.73 -0.95
CA TYR A 201 14.47 -0.99 -1.90
C TYR A 201 14.77 0.40 -1.29
N ASP A 202 15.66 1.18 -1.92
CA ASP A 202 16.16 2.48 -1.42
C ASP A 202 16.70 2.47 0.03
N ALA A 203 16.97 1.29 0.57
CA ALA A 203 17.34 1.10 1.97
C ALA A 203 18.85 1.22 2.22
N GLY A 204 19.62 1.64 1.22
CA GLY A 204 21.07 1.81 1.33
C GLY A 204 21.87 0.51 1.51
N PRO A 205 23.21 0.61 1.57
CA PRO A 205 24.12 -0.54 1.45
C PRO A 205 24.20 -1.42 2.71
N THR A 206 23.77 -0.92 3.87
CA THR A 206 23.80 -1.68 5.14
C THR A 206 22.52 -2.46 5.40
N TYR A 207 21.49 -2.26 4.58
CA TYR A 207 20.22 -2.95 4.70
C TYR A 207 20.37 -4.45 4.42
N LYS A 208 19.75 -5.25 5.29
CA LYS A 208 19.72 -6.71 5.18
C LYS A 208 18.27 -7.16 5.05
N PRO A 209 17.80 -7.51 3.83
CA PRO A 209 16.40 -7.86 3.59
C PRO A 209 15.89 -9.02 4.47
N LYS A 210 16.74 -10.01 4.75
CA LYS A 210 16.38 -11.12 5.64
C LYS A 210 16.14 -10.65 7.09
N GLU A 211 16.94 -9.71 7.56
CA GLU A 211 16.81 -9.14 8.90
C GLU A 211 15.50 -8.36 9.04
N ALA A 212 15.18 -7.51 8.06
CA ALA A 212 13.91 -6.80 7.98
C ALA A 212 12.70 -7.73 7.92
N LEU A 213 12.77 -8.78 7.09
CA LEU A 213 11.73 -9.80 7.02
C LEU A 213 11.49 -10.47 8.38
N ASP A 214 12.56 -10.85 9.09
CA ASP A 214 12.46 -11.48 10.40
C ASP A 214 11.93 -10.49 11.47
N ALA A 215 12.27 -9.20 11.35
CA ALA A 215 11.69 -8.14 12.18
C ALA A 215 10.18 -7.99 11.96
N TYR A 216 9.73 -7.90 10.71
CA TYR A 216 8.31 -7.85 10.38
C TYR A 216 7.55 -9.09 10.82
N ARG A 217 8.12 -10.30 10.65
CA ARG A 217 7.51 -11.57 11.10
C ARG A 217 7.35 -11.66 12.62
N SER A 218 8.19 -10.95 13.37
CA SER A 218 8.04 -10.88 14.82
C SER A 218 6.72 -10.20 15.21
N LEU A 219 6.27 -9.21 14.42
CA LEU A 219 5.08 -8.39 14.65
C LEU A 219 3.84 -8.89 13.91
N PHE A 220 3.98 -9.33 12.67
CA PHE A 220 2.87 -9.67 11.78
C PHE A 220 2.90 -11.16 11.39
N LYS A 221 1.73 -11.82 11.48
CA LYS A 221 1.59 -13.26 11.23
C LYS A 221 1.00 -13.61 9.86
N GLY A 222 0.52 -12.62 9.12
CA GLY A 222 -0.01 -12.80 7.76
C GLY A 222 1.09 -12.92 6.70
N ARG A 223 0.71 -12.72 5.43
CA ARG A 223 1.64 -12.84 4.30
C ARG A 223 2.51 -11.59 4.19
N ILE A 224 3.83 -11.77 4.17
CA ILE A 224 4.78 -10.68 3.95
C ILE A 224 5.42 -10.84 2.58
N LEU A 225 5.37 -9.77 1.79
CA LEU A 225 5.99 -9.67 0.48
C LEU A 225 7.15 -8.68 0.58
N MET A 226 8.32 -9.08 0.07
CA MET A 226 9.52 -8.24 0.05
C MET A 226 9.61 -7.55 -1.31
N GLY A 227 9.55 -6.22 -1.31
CA GLY A 227 9.61 -5.40 -2.52
C GLY A 227 10.98 -5.42 -3.18
N VAL A 228 11.00 -5.28 -4.50
CA VAL A 228 12.21 -5.09 -5.31
C VAL A 228 11.88 -4.03 -6.35
N GLU A 229 12.84 -3.16 -6.66
CA GLU A 229 12.72 -2.23 -7.78
C GLU A 229 12.93 -2.95 -9.11
N VAL A 230 12.22 -2.48 -10.13
CA VAL A 230 12.33 -2.99 -11.49
C VAL A 230 12.73 -1.82 -12.41
N PRO A 231 13.88 -1.90 -13.10
CA PRO A 231 14.34 -0.84 -14.00
C PRO A 231 13.38 -0.53 -15.16
N PRO A 232 13.49 0.66 -15.80
CA PRO A 232 14.40 1.76 -15.45
C PRO A 232 13.89 2.59 -14.28
N GLU A 233 14.79 2.92 -13.37
CA GLU A 233 14.54 3.83 -12.24
C GLU A 233 14.32 5.26 -12.78
N SER A 234 13.46 6.03 -12.11
CA SER A 234 13.18 7.45 -12.41
C SER A 234 13.46 8.32 -11.20
#